data_AF-A0A2E2RHS6-F1
#
_entry.id   AF-A0A2E2RHS6-F1
#
_cell.length_a   1.000
_cell.length_b   1.000
_cell.length_c   1.000
_cell.angle_alpha   90.00
_cell.angle_beta   90.00
_cell.angle_gamma   90.00
#
_symmetry.space_group_name_H-M   'P 1'
#
loop_
_entity.id
_entity.type
_entity.pdbx_description
1 polymer ?
#
loop_
_entity_poly.entity_id
_entity_poly.type
_entity_poly.pdbx_seq_one_letter_code
_entity_poly.pdbx_strand_id
1 'polypeptide(L)'
;MVAEEPTQTGNERVDGEKARASLDRLYTIYRDIAATADEVMQTRCPYKNAKSLCTAKFGCSNQFFTKDPTALPACAGSDRIDYRDAWDTEPPTA
;
A
#
# COMPACT_ATOMS: atom_id res chain seq x y z
N MET A 1 31.43 -4.61 20.40
CA MET A 1 31.47 -5.88 19.64
C MET A 1 30.35 -5.81 18.64
N VAL A 2 30.65 -5.46 17.39
CA VAL A 2 29.65 -5.40 16.31
C VAL A 2 29.68 -6.78 15.65
N ALA A 3 28.57 -7.50 15.70
CA ALA A 3 28.41 -8.74 14.97
C ALA A 3 28.37 -8.40 13.48
N GLU A 4 29.33 -8.90 12.71
CA GLU A 4 29.34 -8.81 11.26
C GLU A 4 28.18 -9.65 10.70
N GLU A 5 27.27 -9.02 9.96
CA GLU A 5 26.26 -9.74 9.18
C GLU A 5 26.95 -10.46 8.00
N PRO A 6 26.59 -11.72 7.71
CA PRO A 6 27.24 -12.46 6.63
C PRO A 6 26.86 -11.85 5.29
N THR A 7 27.85 -11.27 4.61
CA THR A 7 27.74 -10.85 3.21
C THR A 7 27.56 -12.10 2.34
N GLN A 8 26.34 -12.28 1.84
CA GLN A 8 25.98 -13.38 0.97
C GLN A 8 26.79 -13.26 -0.35
N THR A 9 27.85 -14.04 -0.44
CA THR A 9 28.68 -14.16 -1.64
C THR A 9 28.05 -15.24 -2.50
N GLY A 10 27.46 -14.88 -3.64
CA GLY A 10 26.78 -15.86 -4.48
C GLY A 10 26.71 -15.45 -5.95
N ASN A 11 27.77 -15.75 -6.71
CA ASN A 11 27.63 -15.95 -8.15
C ASN A 11 27.12 -17.38 -8.40
N GLU A 12 25.95 -17.70 -7.86
CA GLU A 12 25.20 -18.90 -8.20
C GLU A 12 24.40 -18.59 -9.46
N ARG A 13 24.52 -19.43 -10.49
CA ARG A 13 23.72 -19.27 -11.71
C ARG A 13 22.26 -19.38 -11.30
N VAL A 14 21.53 -18.27 -11.41
CA VAL A 14 20.11 -18.21 -11.12
C VAL A 14 19.38 -19.28 -11.96
N ASP A 15 18.68 -20.17 -11.28
CA ASP A 15 17.79 -21.14 -11.90
C ASP A 15 16.66 -20.38 -12.61
N GLY A 16 16.69 -20.40 -13.95
CA GLY A 16 15.76 -19.63 -14.77
C GLY A 16 14.30 -20.06 -14.60
N GLU A 17 14.04 -21.35 -14.35
CA GLU A 17 12.67 -21.84 -14.14
C GLU A 17 12.13 -21.40 -12.77
N LYS A 18 12.95 -21.50 -11.72
CA LYS A 18 12.58 -20.99 -10.38
C LYS A 18 12.40 -19.48 -10.37
N ALA A 19 13.24 -18.74 -11.09
CA ALA A 19 13.11 -17.30 -11.23
C ALA A 19 11.79 -16.93 -11.95
N ARG A 20 11.47 -17.63 -13.05
CA ARG A 20 10.22 -17.43 -13.77
C ARG A 20 9.00 -17.74 -12.90
N ALA A 21 8.99 -18.86 -12.20
CA ALA A 21 7.91 -19.23 -11.29
C ALA A 21 7.72 -18.18 -10.17
N SER A 22 8.82 -17.61 -9.65
CA SER A 22 8.77 -16.55 -8.64
C SER A 22 8.17 -15.26 -9.21
N LEU A 23 8.55 -14.88 -10.44
CA LEU A 23 8.00 -13.72 -11.13
C LEU A 23 6.51 -13.89 -11.46
N ASP A 24 6.09 -15.07 -11.90
CA ASP A 24 4.67 -15.37 -12.18
C ASP A 24 3.82 -15.28 -10.90
N ARG A 25 4.38 -15.73 -9.76
CA ARG A 25 3.74 -15.57 -8.44
C ARG A 25 3.63 -14.10 -8.05
N LEU A 26 4.70 -13.32 -8.20
CA LEU A 26 4.68 -11.88 -7.92
C LEU A 26 3.66 -11.16 -8.81
N TYR A 27 3.65 -11.45 -10.11
CA TYR A 27 2.70 -10.89 -11.06
C TYR A 27 1.25 -11.13 -10.61
N THR A 28 0.93 -12.36 -10.20
CA THR A 28 -0.41 -12.70 -9.71
C THR A 28 -0.79 -11.86 -8.49
N ILE A 29 0.10 -11.75 -7.50
CA ILE A 29 -0.13 -10.94 -6.29
C ILE A 29 -0.35 -9.47 -6.66
N TYR A 30 0.52 -8.88 -7.48
CA TYR A 30 0.40 -7.47 -7.85
C TYR A 30 -0.83 -7.18 -8.70
N ARG A 31 -1.23 -8.10 -9.58
CA ARG A 31 -2.45 -7.99 -10.37
C ARG A 31 -3.69 -7.92 -9.46
N ASP A 32 -3.78 -8.81 -8.48
CA ASP A 32 -4.93 -8.88 -7.58
C ASP A 32 -4.98 -7.65 -6.64
N ILE A 33 -3.81 -7.16 -6.20
CA ILE A 33 -3.69 -5.88 -5.47
C ILE A 33 -4.19 -4.71 -6.33
N ALA A 34 -3.78 -4.64 -7.60
CA ALA A 34 -4.18 -3.55 -8.50
C ALA A 34 -5.70 -3.53 -8.73
N ALA A 35 -6.31 -4.69 -9.00
CA ALA A 35 -7.76 -4.80 -9.16
C ALA A 35 -8.51 -4.35 -7.90
N THR A 36 -8.06 -4.80 -6.72
CA THR A 36 -8.65 -4.41 -5.43
C THR A 36 -8.52 -2.90 -5.19
N ALA A 37 -7.36 -2.32 -5.51
CA ALA A 37 -7.15 -0.89 -5.39
C ALA A 37 -8.11 -0.10 -6.30
N ASP A 38 -8.27 -0.51 -7.56
CA ASP A 38 -9.20 0.14 -8.51
C ASP A 38 -10.65 0.13 -8.00
N GLU A 39 -11.10 -0.97 -7.39
CA GLU A 39 -12.44 -1.05 -6.79
C GLU A 39 -12.58 -0.12 -5.59
N VAL A 40 -11.63 -0.15 -4.65
CA VAL A 40 -11.69 0.64 -3.41
C VAL A 40 -11.55 2.15 -3.70
N MET A 41 -10.77 2.53 -4.71
CA MET A 41 -10.57 3.94 -5.08
C MET A 41 -11.82 4.60 -5.68
N GLN A 42 -12.82 3.83 -6.12
CA GLN A 42 -14.11 4.39 -6.57
C GLN A 42 -14.90 5.05 -5.43
N THR A 43 -14.68 4.62 -4.19
CA THR A 43 -15.46 5.10 -3.02
C THR A 43 -14.64 5.97 -2.07
N ARG A 44 -13.30 5.84 -2.09
CA ARG A 44 -12.38 6.68 -1.29
C ARG A 44 -12.10 7.99 -1.99
N CYS A 45 -11.84 9.03 -1.21
CA CYS A 45 -11.44 10.33 -1.75
C CYS A 45 -10.00 10.25 -2.28
N PRO A 46 -9.78 10.35 -3.60
CA PRO A 46 -8.48 10.03 -4.18
C PRO A 46 -7.41 11.09 -3.90
N TYR A 47 -7.80 12.31 -3.52
CA TYR A 47 -6.89 13.44 -3.49
C TYR A 47 -7.07 14.35 -2.28
N LYS A 48 -5.95 14.60 -1.59
CA LYS A 48 -5.76 15.54 -0.49
C LYS A 48 -4.70 16.56 -0.91
N ASN A 49 -4.91 17.85 -0.63
CA ASN A 49 -3.87 18.87 -0.82
C ASN A 49 -2.90 18.92 0.38
N ALA A 50 -1.87 19.77 0.31
CA ALA A 50 -0.88 19.93 1.38
C ALA A 50 -1.47 20.35 2.75
N LYS A 51 -2.73 20.82 2.80
CA LYS A 51 -3.44 21.19 4.03
C LYS A 51 -4.41 20.11 4.52
N SER A 52 -4.32 18.88 4.02
CA SER A 52 -5.26 17.80 4.35
C SER A 52 -6.71 18.03 3.89
N LEU A 53 -6.94 18.90 2.90
CA LEU A 53 -8.27 19.15 2.33
C LEU A 53 -8.49 18.30 1.08
N CYS A 54 -9.70 17.75 0.95
CA CYS A 54 -10.15 17.04 -0.23
C CYS A 54 -10.15 17.97 -1.44
N THR A 55 -9.62 17.49 -2.57
CA THR A 55 -9.69 18.22 -3.85
C THR A 55 -10.64 17.57 -4.86
N ALA A 56 -11.20 16.42 -4.54
CA ALA A 56 -12.23 15.78 -5.35
C ALA A 56 -13.48 16.66 -5.43
N LYS A 57 -14.00 16.88 -6.65
CA LYS A 57 -15.22 17.67 -6.90
C LYS A 57 -16.51 16.88 -6.72
N PHE A 58 -16.41 15.55 -6.62
CA PHE A 58 -17.52 14.63 -6.36
C PHE A 58 -17.52 14.19 -4.89
N GLY A 59 -18.67 13.74 -4.39
CA GLY A 59 -18.81 13.21 -3.03
C GLY A 59 -18.08 11.87 -2.86
N CYS A 60 -17.36 11.68 -1.75
CA CYS A 60 -16.65 10.43 -1.44
C CYS A 60 -16.60 10.17 0.07
N SER A 61 -16.30 8.93 0.46
CA SER A 61 -16.51 8.44 1.83
C SER A 61 -15.69 9.14 2.92
N ASN A 62 -14.55 9.74 2.56
CA ASN A 62 -13.64 10.39 3.51
C ASN A 62 -13.74 11.93 3.48
N GLN A 63 -14.78 12.49 2.85
CA GLN A 63 -15.04 13.94 2.83
C GLN A 63 -15.83 14.39 4.06
N PHE A 64 -15.30 15.37 4.78
CA PHE A 64 -15.96 16.00 5.92
C PHE A 64 -16.19 17.47 5.62
N PHE A 65 -17.45 17.82 5.36
CA PHE A 65 -17.86 19.20 5.06
C PHE A 65 -17.83 20.06 6.31
N THR A 66 -17.40 21.31 6.14
CA THR A 66 -17.44 22.32 7.20
C THR A 66 -18.77 23.09 7.16
N LYS A 67 -18.99 23.99 8.12
CA LYS A 67 -20.16 24.88 8.11
C LYS A 67 -20.13 25.90 6.96
N ASP A 68 -18.95 26.17 6.41
CA ASP A 68 -18.80 27.04 5.24
C ASP A 68 -18.96 26.20 3.96
N PRO A 69 -20.02 26.43 3.16
CA PRO A 69 -20.27 25.69 1.92
C PRO A 69 -19.27 26.01 0.80
N THR A 70 -18.46 27.05 0.95
CA THR A 70 -17.43 27.45 -0.03
C THR A 70 -16.06 26.87 0.28
N ALA A 71 -15.86 26.37 1.51
CA ALA A 71 -14.60 25.76 1.93
C ALA A 71 -14.45 24.34 1.38
N LEU A 72 -13.22 23.97 1.02
CA LEU A 72 -12.91 22.58 0.68
C LEU A 72 -13.11 21.68 1.91
N PRO A 73 -13.75 20.51 1.75
CA PRO A 73 -13.96 19.59 2.87
C PRO A 73 -12.63 19.01 3.37
N ALA A 74 -12.56 18.67 4.64
CA ALA A 74 -11.42 17.93 5.19
C ALA A 74 -11.41 16.49 4.64
N CYS A 75 -10.22 15.95 4.38
CA CYS A 75 -10.04 14.54 3.99
C CYS A 75 -9.62 13.73 5.21
N ALA A 76 -10.49 12.88 5.76
CA ALA A 76 -10.13 11.99 6.87
C ALA A 76 -9.58 10.63 6.37
N GLY A 77 -8.78 10.65 5.31
CA GLY A 77 -7.93 9.50 4.99
C GLY A 77 -7.01 9.22 6.17
N SER A 78 -6.87 7.96 6.57
CA SER A 78 -6.01 7.59 7.69
C SER A 78 -4.55 7.89 7.35
N ASP A 79 -4.02 9.01 7.87
CA ASP A 79 -2.58 9.26 7.92
C ASP A 79 -1.90 8.39 9.00
N ARG A 80 -2.65 7.47 9.65
CA ARG A 80 -2.20 6.60 10.75
C ARG A 80 -2.20 5.12 10.37
N ILE A 81 -2.00 4.80 9.09
CA ILE A 81 -1.86 3.39 8.70
C ILE A 81 -0.51 2.89 9.20
N ASP A 82 -0.55 2.04 10.21
CA ASP A 82 0.61 1.28 10.67
C ASP A 82 0.64 -0.05 9.95
N TYR A 83 1.65 -0.26 9.11
CA TYR A 83 1.79 -1.48 8.33
C TYR A 83 2.50 -2.60 9.07
N ARG A 84 3.07 -2.38 10.28
CA ARG A 84 3.91 -3.38 10.96
C ARG A 84 3.22 -4.73 11.15
N ASP A 85 1.95 -4.73 11.55
CA ASP A 85 1.16 -5.94 11.77
C ASP A 85 1.01 -6.84 10.52
N ALA A 86 1.14 -6.28 9.31
CA ALA A 86 1.07 -7.05 8.07
C ALA A 86 2.41 -7.72 7.70
N TRP A 87 3.51 -7.36 8.36
CA TRP A 87 4.86 -7.92 8.15
C TRP A 87 5.31 -8.76 9.36
N ASP A 88 4.82 -8.46 10.56
CA ASP A 88 5.08 -9.21 11.80
C ASP A 88 4.18 -10.46 11.91
N THR A 89 4.07 -11.24 10.85
CA THR A 89 3.43 -12.57 10.93
C THR A 89 4.46 -13.56 11.47
N GLU A 90 4.30 -14.00 12.73
CA GLU A 90 5.06 -15.17 13.19
C GLU A 90 4.83 -16.34 12.22
N PRO A 91 5.90 -17.05 11.80
CA PRO A 91 5.73 -18.19 10.90
C PRO A 91 4.84 -19.23 11.57
N PRO A 92 3.97 -19.93 10.81
CA PRO A 92 3.11 -20.96 11.37
C PRO A 92 3.99 -22.00 12.08
N THR A 93 3.73 -22.20 13.37
CA THR A 93 4.36 -23.24 14.17
C THR A 93 4.06 -24.60 13.54
N ALA A 94 5.13 -25.36 13.31
CA ALA A 94 5.08 -26.72 12.74
C ALA A 94 4.47 -27.73 13.72
#